data_AF-A0A139H984-F1
#
_entry.id   AF-A0A139H984-F1
#
_cell.length_a   1.000
_cell.length_b   1.000
_cell.length_c   1.000
_cell.angle_alpha   90.00
_cell.angle_beta   90.00
_cell.angle_gamma   90.00
#
_symmetry.space_group_name_H-M   'P 1'
#
loop_
_entity.id
_entity.type
_entity.pdbx_description
1 polymer ?
#
loop_
_entity_poly.entity_id
_entity_poly.type
_entity_poly.pdbx_seq_one_letter_code
_entity_poly.pdbx_strand_id
1 'polypeptide(L)'
;MKLDFIQSTKNTMEQVITGLGDLSLDQIPIYLLKTKSSPSDNYEEHFNTLQSAKFKPIFVPVLEHVFRDDALRALKRHAERFAFAGGSEATARQKATNNPAKRYGGIIFTSQRAVDAFSTVIMKLDPSKREALFDKDMPLYVVGPATAKGVAALDLPCPILGEATGNGEALAHFILKHHNTLSTEVTALNGRKLPLLFLVGEQRRDVIPKTLQDENLPPTQQIPVTEAIVYETGEMATFEEDFSDLLSEAKAAKVKEQWVVVFSPQGCEAMLSALGWLDEKSGKYSSGRREIMSGPAATRIATIGPTTKDFLQTQFGFEPDVCAEKPSPEGVADGILAFRKAT
;
A
#
# COMPACT_ATOMS: atom_id res chain seq x y z
N MET A 1 -2.27 -19.44 -15.52
CA MET A 1 -2.28 -17.98 -15.72
C MET A 1 -3.50 -17.27 -15.12
N LYS A 2 -4.75 -17.54 -15.53
CA LYS A 2 -5.94 -16.96 -14.86
C LYS A 2 -6.13 -17.42 -13.40
N LEU A 3 -5.74 -18.67 -13.09
CA LEU A 3 -5.75 -19.18 -11.72
C LEU A 3 -4.70 -18.47 -10.85
N ASP A 4 -3.47 -18.31 -11.35
CA ASP A 4 -2.36 -17.71 -10.58
C ASP A 4 -2.63 -16.24 -10.22
N PHE A 5 -3.34 -15.50 -11.07
CA PHE A 5 -3.72 -14.11 -10.78
C PHE A 5 -4.88 -14.00 -9.77
N ILE A 6 -5.85 -14.92 -9.83
CA ILE A 6 -6.93 -15.03 -8.83
C ILE A 6 -6.36 -15.53 -7.49
N GLN A 7 -5.36 -16.41 -7.51
CA GLN A 7 -4.62 -16.81 -6.31
C GLN A 7 -3.73 -15.69 -5.80
N SER A 8 -3.13 -14.86 -6.65
CA SER A 8 -2.35 -13.69 -6.22
C SER A 8 -3.25 -12.63 -5.56
N THR A 9 -4.43 -12.36 -6.10
CA THR A 9 -5.39 -11.41 -5.52
C THR A 9 -6.10 -11.97 -4.27
N LYS A 10 -6.36 -13.29 -4.20
CA LYS A 10 -6.80 -13.94 -2.96
C LYS A 10 -5.71 -14.02 -1.89
N ASN A 11 -4.46 -14.31 -2.28
CA ASN A 11 -3.30 -14.31 -1.36
C ASN A 11 -2.94 -12.92 -0.85
N THR A 12 -3.42 -11.85 -1.49
CA THR A 12 -3.24 -10.48 -0.97
C THR A 12 -4.25 -10.17 0.15
N MET A 13 -5.33 -10.96 0.28
CA MET A 13 -6.43 -10.72 1.22
C MET A 13 -6.55 -11.74 2.37
N GLU A 14 -5.76 -12.81 2.38
CA GLU A 14 -5.61 -13.70 3.54
C GLU A 14 -4.15 -13.66 4.00
N GLN A 15 -3.76 -12.56 4.65
CA GLN A 15 -2.59 -12.60 5.53
C GLN A 15 -3.01 -13.40 6.76
N VAL A 16 -2.94 -14.73 6.66
CA VAL A 16 -3.25 -15.63 7.76
C VAL A 16 -2.33 -15.28 8.92
N ILE A 17 -2.89 -14.65 9.95
CA ILE A 17 -2.19 -14.45 11.20
C ILE A 17 -1.90 -15.84 11.75
N THR A 18 -0.62 -16.13 11.89
CA THR A 18 -0.17 -17.41 12.44
C THR A 18 -0.46 -17.36 13.94
N GLY A 19 -1.51 -18.07 14.37
CA GLY A 19 -1.94 -18.09 15.77
C GLY A 19 -0.90 -18.72 16.71
N LEU A 20 -1.27 -18.86 17.98
CA LEU A 20 -0.40 -19.40 19.03
C LEU A 20 -0.53 -20.91 19.25
N GLY A 21 -1.29 -21.61 18.40
CA GLY A 21 -1.63 -23.04 18.57
C GLY A 21 -0.45 -24.04 18.64
N ASP A 22 0.74 -23.65 18.20
CA ASP A 22 1.99 -24.44 18.21
C ASP A 22 3.08 -23.87 19.14
N LEU A 23 2.74 -22.96 20.07
CA LEU A 23 3.71 -22.46 21.06
C LEU A 23 4.37 -23.62 21.83
N SER A 24 5.70 -23.67 21.78
CA SER A 24 6.47 -24.59 22.62
C SER A 24 6.59 -24.08 24.06
N LEU A 25 6.89 -24.99 25.00
CA LEU A 25 7.08 -24.65 26.41
C LEU A 25 8.21 -23.59 26.54
N ASP A 26 7.93 -22.51 27.28
CA ASP A 26 8.82 -21.36 27.51
C ASP A 26 9.16 -20.51 26.27
N GLN A 27 8.41 -20.65 25.18
CA GLN A 27 8.53 -19.76 24.02
C GLN A 27 7.84 -18.42 24.28
N ILE A 28 8.48 -17.33 23.84
CA ILE A 28 8.06 -15.94 24.09
C ILE A 28 7.46 -15.39 22.79
N PRO A 29 6.15 -15.13 22.73
CA PRO A 29 5.55 -14.43 21.59
C PRO A 29 6.17 -13.05 21.43
N ILE A 30 6.53 -12.71 20.19
CA ILE A 30 6.91 -11.36 19.78
C ILE A 30 6.02 -10.92 18.62
N TYR A 31 5.06 -10.05 18.94
CA TYR A 31 4.11 -9.49 18.00
C TYR A 31 4.77 -8.34 17.24
N LEU A 32 5.00 -8.53 15.96
CA LEU A 32 5.58 -7.55 15.05
C LEU A 32 4.43 -6.79 14.39
N LEU A 33 4.20 -5.54 14.80
CA LEU A 33 3.11 -4.70 14.29
C LEU A 33 3.46 -4.13 12.90
N LYS A 34 3.62 -5.03 11.93
CA LYS A 34 3.94 -4.77 10.53
C LYS A 34 3.44 -5.90 9.64
N THR A 35 3.24 -5.61 8.37
CA THR A 35 3.04 -6.64 7.34
C THR A 35 4.32 -7.47 7.16
N LYS A 36 4.18 -8.79 7.06
CA LYS A 36 5.29 -9.69 6.74
C LYS A 36 5.79 -9.44 5.31
N SER A 37 7.11 -9.31 5.15
CA SER A 37 7.74 -9.18 3.84
C SER A 37 7.75 -10.51 3.10
N SER A 38 7.69 -10.48 1.76
CA SER A 38 7.73 -11.66 0.88
C SER A 38 8.89 -11.54 -0.11
N PRO A 39 9.64 -12.63 -0.40
CA PRO A 39 9.39 -14.02 0.00
C PRO A 39 9.86 -14.40 1.41
N SER A 40 10.74 -13.60 2.02
CA SER A 40 11.18 -13.75 3.41
C SER A 40 11.15 -12.43 4.17
N ASP A 41 11.12 -12.51 5.50
CA ASP A 41 11.18 -11.34 6.38
C ASP A 41 12.38 -11.43 7.33
N ASN A 42 13.25 -10.43 7.28
CA ASN A 42 14.49 -10.40 8.05
C ASN A 42 14.25 -10.43 9.57
N TYR A 43 13.10 -9.94 10.07
CA TYR A 43 12.80 -10.03 11.50
C TYR A 43 12.49 -11.47 11.90
N GLU A 44 11.73 -12.20 11.08
CA GLU A 44 11.44 -13.61 11.31
C GLU A 44 12.72 -14.44 11.30
N GLU A 45 13.56 -14.27 10.27
CA GLU A 45 14.84 -14.96 10.16
C GLU A 45 15.76 -14.68 11.35
N HIS A 46 15.84 -13.42 11.78
CA HIS A 46 16.67 -13.02 12.91
C HIS A 46 16.14 -13.60 14.23
N PHE A 47 14.85 -13.40 14.55
CA PHE A 47 14.27 -13.89 15.81
C PHE A 47 14.26 -15.42 15.91
N ASN A 48 14.13 -16.13 14.80
CA ASN A 48 14.20 -17.60 14.76
C ASN A 48 15.62 -18.15 14.99
N THR A 49 16.67 -17.36 14.75
CA THR A 49 18.07 -17.79 14.90
C THR A 49 18.69 -17.39 16.24
N LEU A 50 18.01 -16.55 17.04
CA LEU A 50 18.47 -16.13 18.36
C LEU A 50 18.46 -17.29 19.36
N GLN A 51 19.64 -17.77 19.75
CA GLN A 51 19.78 -18.84 20.75
C GLN A 51 19.54 -18.38 22.18
N SER A 52 19.68 -17.07 22.46
CA SER A 52 19.56 -16.48 23.79
C SER A 52 18.14 -16.46 24.35
N ALA A 53 17.13 -16.62 23.49
CA ALA A 53 15.73 -16.67 23.87
C ALA A 53 14.92 -17.37 22.77
N LYS A 54 13.98 -18.23 23.17
CA LYS A 54 13.05 -18.86 22.22
C LYS A 54 11.93 -17.88 21.89
N PHE A 55 12.18 -16.95 20.97
CA PHE A 55 11.12 -16.07 20.48
C PHE A 55 10.21 -16.80 19.48
N LYS A 56 8.96 -16.35 19.38
CA LYS A 56 8.03 -16.72 18.30
C LYS A 56 7.59 -15.45 17.59
N PRO A 57 8.17 -15.09 16.44
CA PRO A 57 7.73 -13.92 15.68
C PRO A 57 6.34 -14.15 15.10
N ILE A 58 5.44 -13.20 15.34
CA ILE A 58 4.05 -13.22 14.84
C ILE A 58 3.79 -11.87 14.21
N PHE A 59 3.41 -11.85 12.94
CA PHE A 59 3.12 -10.61 12.22
C PHE A 59 1.67 -10.22 12.42
N VAL A 60 1.45 -9.01 12.90
CA VAL A 60 0.13 -8.42 13.11
C VAL A 60 0.08 -7.15 12.27
N PRO A 61 -0.48 -7.21 11.05
CA PRO A 61 -0.47 -6.05 10.15
C PRO A 61 -1.36 -4.93 10.70
N VAL A 62 -0.79 -3.75 10.89
CA VAL A 62 -1.54 -2.57 11.37
C VAL A 62 -2.19 -1.80 10.23
N LEU A 63 -1.54 -1.79 9.07
CA LEU A 63 -1.96 -0.97 7.94
C LEU A 63 -2.49 -1.86 6.83
N GLU A 64 -3.59 -1.44 6.24
CA GLU A 64 -4.11 -2.01 5.02
C GLU A 64 -4.24 -0.95 3.94
N HIS A 65 -4.31 -1.40 2.69
CA HIS A 65 -4.56 -0.52 1.57
C HIS A 65 -5.97 -0.76 1.06
N VAL A 66 -6.86 0.18 1.37
CA VAL A 66 -8.27 0.12 1.02
C VAL A 66 -8.46 0.74 -0.34
N PHE A 67 -9.09 0.03 -1.26
CA PHE A 67 -9.44 0.59 -2.56
C PHE A 67 -10.66 1.51 -2.44
N ARG A 68 -10.62 2.63 -3.15
CA ARG A 68 -11.71 3.61 -3.18
C ARG A 68 -12.80 3.19 -4.15
N ASP A 69 -13.84 2.55 -3.65
CA ASP A 69 -14.94 2.05 -4.46
C ASP A 69 -15.61 3.10 -5.35
N ASP A 70 -15.75 4.34 -4.87
CA ASP A 70 -16.32 5.45 -5.63
C ASP A 70 -15.45 5.79 -6.86
N ALA A 71 -14.13 5.88 -6.67
CA ALA A 71 -13.16 6.10 -7.73
C ALA A 71 -13.14 4.92 -8.73
N LEU A 72 -13.12 3.68 -8.25
CA LEU A 72 -13.15 2.48 -9.11
C LEU A 72 -14.45 2.39 -9.92
N ARG A 73 -15.60 2.73 -9.32
CA ARG A 73 -16.88 2.84 -10.03
C ARG A 73 -16.83 3.94 -11.10
N ALA A 74 -16.18 5.07 -10.83
CA ALA A 74 -16.01 6.14 -11.82
C ALA A 74 -15.11 5.70 -12.99
N LEU A 75 -13.99 5.04 -12.70
CA LEU A 75 -13.08 4.49 -13.71
C LEU A 75 -13.77 3.46 -14.61
N LYS A 76 -14.54 2.55 -14.02
CA LYS A 76 -15.36 1.60 -14.78
C LYS A 76 -16.31 2.32 -15.74
N ARG A 77 -17.04 3.33 -15.25
CA ARG A 77 -17.94 4.14 -16.09
C ARG A 77 -17.19 4.91 -17.18
N HIS A 78 -15.97 5.37 -16.92
CA HIS A 78 -15.14 6.01 -17.92
C HIS A 78 -14.77 5.03 -19.04
N ALA A 79 -14.30 3.83 -18.69
CA ALA A 79 -14.02 2.79 -19.68
C ALA A 79 -15.26 2.44 -20.50
N GLU A 80 -16.39 2.12 -19.86
CA GLU A 80 -17.65 1.75 -20.53
C GLU A 80 -18.24 2.85 -21.43
N ARG A 81 -17.85 4.11 -21.19
CA ARG A 81 -18.22 5.27 -22.01
C ARG A 81 -17.11 5.65 -22.99
N PHE A 82 -16.19 4.74 -23.29
CA PHE A 82 -15.13 4.90 -24.28
C PHE A 82 -14.19 6.08 -23.97
N ALA A 83 -14.00 6.44 -22.70
CA ALA A 83 -13.16 7.58 -22.32
C ALA A 83 -11.66 7.37 -22.63
N PHE A 84 -11.23 6.12 -22.78
CA PHE A 84 -9.85 5.71 -23.10
C PHE A 84 -9.69 5.24 -24.56
N ALA A 85 -10.79 5.17 -25.31
CA ALA A 85 -10.77 4.64 -26.67
C ALA A 85 -10.47 5.75 -27.69
N GLY A 86 -9.73 5.39 -28.72
CA GLY A 86 -9.47 6.23 -29.88
C GLY A 86 -10.69 6.35 -30.77
N GLY A 87 -10.50 7.08 -31.88
CA GLY A 87 -11.42 7.07 -32.99
C GLY A 87 -11.45 5.73 -33.74
N SER A 88 -12.42 5.53 -34.63
CA SER A 88 -12.40 4.38 -35.54
C SER A 88 -11.60 4.71 -36.80
N GLU A 89 -10.72 3.81 -37.23
CA GLU A 89 -10.03 3.92 -38.51
C GLU A 89 -11.02 3.96 -39.68
N ALA A 90 -10.60 4.56 -40.80
CA ALA A 90 -11.40 4.53 -42.02
C ALA A 90 -11.45 3.10 -42.55
N THR A 91 -12.64 2.62 -42.90
CA THR A 91 -12.83 1.35 -43.62
C THR A 91 -13.35 1.63 -45.03
N ALA A 92 -13.36 0.61 -45.89
CA ALA A 92 -13.97 0.72 -47.22
C ALA A 92 -15.44 1.18 -47.19
N ARG A 93 -16.11 1.09 -46.03
CA ARG A 93 -17.52 1.43 -45.83
C ARG A 93 -17.75 2.67 -44.96
N GLN A 94 -16.73 3.19 -44.25
CA GLN A 94 -16.90 4.27 -43.27
C GLN A 94 -15.66 5.18 -43.24
N LYS A 95 -15.88 6.49 -43.15
CA LYS A 95 -14.79 7.46 -42.91
C LYS A 95 -14.26 7.31 -41.49
N ALA A 96 -13.00 7.67 -41.27
CA ALA A 96 -12.43 7.74 -39.93
C ALA A 96 -13.27 8.67 -39.05
N THR A 97 -13.49 8.29 -37.80
CA THR A 97 -14.24 9.10 -36.83
C THR A 97 -13.36 9.41 -35.64
N ASN A 98 -13.47 10.63 -35.08
CA ASN A 98 -12.95 10.89 -33.75
C ASN A 98 -13.98 10.42 -32.73
N ASN A 99 -13.55 9.78 -31.66
CA ASN A 99 -14.42 9.44 -30.54
C ASN A 99 -14.68 10.70 -29.69
N PRO A 100 -15.89 11.29 -29.73
CA PRO A 100 -16.20 12.50 -28.97
C PRO A 100 -16.25 12.25 -27.46
N ALA A 101 -16.30 11.00 -27.02
CA ALA A 101 -16.31 10.61 -25.62
C ALA A 101 -14.91 10.40 -25.04
N LYS A 102 -13.84 10.45 -25.85
CA LYS A 102 -12.45 10.32 -25.38
C LYS A 102 -12.15 11.45 -24.38
N ARG A 103 -11.65 11.08 -23.20
CA ARG A 103 -11.35 12.03 -22.11
C ARG A 103 -9.90 12.05 -21.69
N TYR A 104 -9.14 11.00 -22.00
CA TYR A 104 -7.76 10.86 -21.53
C TYR A 104 -6.83 10.50 -22.69
N GLY A 105 -5.63 11.07 -22.66
CA GLY A 105 -4.56 10.81 -23.62
C GLY A 105 -3.53 9.78 -23.13
N GLY A 106 -3.71 9.24 -21.92
CA GLY A 106 -2.82 8.26 -21.30
C GLY A 106 -3.16 8.05 -19.83
N ILE A 107 -2.56 7.03 -19.23
CA ILE A 107 -2.71 6.70 -17.79
C ILE A 107 -1.31 6.63 -17.16
N ILE A 108 -1.16 7.09 -15.92
CA ILE A 108 0.08 7.05 -15.16
C ILE A 108 -0.11 6.15 -13.93
N PHE A 109 0.83 5.23 -13.71
CA PHE A 109 0.93 4.35 -12.55
C PHE A 109 2.31 4.51 -11.88
N THR A 110 2.33 4.87 -10.60
CA THR A 110 3.57 4.99 -9.82
C THR A 110 3.68 3.96 -8.70
N SER A 111 2.66 3.10 -8.52
CA SER A 111 2.65 2.03 -7.53
C SER A 111 1.92 0.80 -8.04
N GLN A 112 2.34 -0.37 -7.58
CA GLN A 112 1.62 -1.63 -7.84
C GLN A 112 0.19 -1.58 -7.30
N ARG A 113 -0.06 -0.91 -6.17
CA ARG A 113 -1.40 -0.80 -5.58
C ARG A 113 -2.39 -0.07 -6.50
N ALA A 114 -1.94 0.96 -7.23
CA ALA A 114 -2.76 1.61 -8.23
C ALA A 114 -3.09 0.66 -9.40
N VAL A 115 -2.14 -0.22 -9.77
CA VAL A 115 -2.36 -1.26 -10.77
C VAL A 115 -3.36 -2.30 -10.28
N ASP A 116 -3.23 -2.78 -9.05
CA ASP A 116 -4.15 -3.76 -8.45
C ASP A 116 -5.57 -3.19 -8.39
N ALA A 117 -5.71 -1.95 -7.92
CA ALA A 117 -6.99 -1.24 -7.89
C ALA A 117 -7.62 -1.13 -9.29
N PHE A 118 -6.82 -0.76 -10.30
CA PHE A 118 -7.29 -0.70 -11.69
C PHE A 118 -7.58 -2.08 -12.28
N SER A 119 -6.86 -3.13 -11.89
CA SER A 119 -7.13 -4.50 -12.29
C SER A 119 -8.55 -4.93 -11.92
N THR A 120 -9.03 -4.55 -10.73
CA THR A 120 -10.42 -4.82 -10.32
C THR A 120 -11.44 -4.17 -11.26
N VAL A 121 -11.11 -3.03 -11.89
CA VAL A 121 -11.94 -2.36 -12.89
C VAL A 121 -11.92 -3.18 -14.18
N ILE A 122 -10.73 -3.54 -14.68
CA ILE A 122 -10.56 -4.32 -15.92
C ILE A 122 -11.25 -5.69 -15.83
N MET A 123 -11.20 -6.35 -14.68
CA MET A 123 -11.89 -7.62 -14.43
C MET A 123 -13.41 -7.50 -14.50
N LYS A 124 -13.97 -6.32 -14.18
CA LYS A 124 -15.40 -6.03 -14.23
C LYS A 124 -15.86 -5.53 -15.61
N LEU A 125 -14.96 -5.32 -16.56
CA LEU A 125 -15.29 -4.98 -17.94
C LEU A 125 -15.55 -6.25 -18.75
N ASP A 126 -16.44 -6.12 -19.75
CA ASP A 126 -16.70 -7.17 -20.74
C ASP A 126 -15.41 -7.51 -21.49
N PRO A 127 -14.87 -8.74 -21.34
CA PRO A 127 -13.60 -9.12 -21.97
C PRO A 127 -13.63 -8.98 -23.50
N SER A 128 -14.79 -9.20 -24.13
CA SER A 128 -14.95 -9.11 -25.59
C SER A 128 -14.83 -7.70 -26.14
N LYS A 129 -14.94 -6.68 -25.27
CA LYS A 129 -14.92 -5.27 -25.67
C LYS A 129 -13.62 -4.56 -25.31
N ARG A 130 -12.70 -5.19 -24.57
CA ARG A 130 -11.50 -4.51 -24.04
C ARG A 130 -10.68 -3.80 -25.12
N GLU A 131 -10.43 -4.46 -26.24
CA GLU A 131 -9.72 -3.85 -27.37
C GLU A 131 -10.40 -2.58 -27.91
N ALA A 132 -11.74 -2.54 -27.89
CA ALA A 132 -12.49 -1.37 -28.34
C ALA A 132 -12.60 -0.26 -27.27
N LEU A 133 -12.34 -0.58 -25.98
CA LEU A 133 -12.44 0.37 -24.88
C LEU A 133 -11.13 1.14 -24.63
N PHE A 134 -10.01 0.67 -25.18
CA PHE A 134 -8.68 1.23 -24.97
C PHE A 134 -7.97 1.44 -26.30
N ASP A 135 -7.47 2.66 -26.51
CA ASP A 135 -6.70 3.02 -27.69
C ASP A 135 -5.33 2.33 -27.69
N LYS A 136 -4.98 1.67 -28.80
CA LYS A 136 -3.69 0.98 -28.99
C LYS A 136 -2.49 1.94 -28.97
N ASP A 137 -2.70 3.21 -29.25
CA ASP A 137 -1.64 4.21 -29.28
C ASP A 137 -1.60 5.06 -27.98
N MET A 138 -2.55 4.84 -27.06
CA MET A 138 -2.60 5.55 -25.78
C MET A 138 -1.58 4.96 -24.79
N PRO A 139 -0.61 5.74 -24.28
CA PRO A 139 0.42 5.25 -23.38
C PRO A 139 -0.08 4.97 -21.95
N LEU A 140 0.45 3.89 -21.37
CA LEU A 140 0.43 3.60 -19.94
C LEU A 140 1.83 3.86 -19.37
N TYR A 141 2.00 4.98 -18.69
CA TYR A 141 3.26 5.39 -18.08
C TYR A 141 3.43 4.73 -16.72
N VAL A 142 4.59 4.15 -16.46
CA VAL A 142 4.87 3.40 -15.22
C VAL A 142 6.18 3.82 -14.58
N VAL A 143 6.28 3.69 -13.25
CA VAL A 143 7.57 3.76 -12.54
C VAL A 143 7.98 2.37 -12.06
N GLY A 144 9.10 1.88 -12.59
CA GLY A 144 9.78 0.69 -12.11
C GLY A 144 9.28 -0.65 -12.73
N PRO A 145 10.15 -1.68 -12.77
CA PRO A 145 9.83 -2.99 -13.38
C PRO A 145 8.62 -3.69 -12.78
N ALA A 146 8.42 -3.57 -11.46
CA ALA A 146 7.34 -4.28 -10.79
C ALA A 146 5.96 -3.70 -11.16
N THR A 147 5.85 -2.37 -11.27
CA THR A 147 4.66 -1.69 -11.76
C THR A 147 4.41 -2.03 -13.23
N ALA A 148 5.45 -1.99 -14.07
CA ALA A 148 5.38 -2.35 -15.49
C ALA A 148 4.83 -3.78 -15.69
N LYS A 149 5.37 -4.75 -14.94
CA LYS A 149 4.91 -6.14 -14.96
C LYS A 149 3.44 -6.27 -14.56
N GLY A 150 3.00 -5.54 -13.53
CA GLY A 150 1.60 -5.51 -13.11
C GLY A 150 0.69 -4.98 -14.21
N VAL A 151 1.06 -3.86 -14.85
CA VAL A 151 0.28 -3.26 -15.95
C VAL A 151 0.23 -4.20 -17.16
N ALA A 152 1.34 -4.86 -17.50
CA ALA A 152 1.39 -5.83 -18.60
C ALA A 152 0.42 -7.01 -18.38
N ALA A 153 0.24 -7.44 -17.12
CA ALA A 153 -0.70 -8.51 -16.77
C ALA A 153 -2.19 -8.13 -16.98
N LEU A 154 -2.50 -6.84 -17.19
CA LEU A 154 -3.86 -6.38 -17.51
C LEU A 154 -4.29 -6.73 -18.94
N ASP A 155 -3.33 -7.06 -19.82
CA ASP A 155 -3.58 -7.46 -21.21
C ASP A 155 -4.40 -6.41 -21.99
N LEU A 156 -3.97 -5.15 -21.89
CA LEU A 156 -4.54 -4.01 -22.63
C LEU A 156 -3.72 -3.76 -23.91
N PRO A 157 -4.34 -3.26 -24.99
CA PRO A 157 -3.64 -3.02 -26.26
C PRO A 157 -2.67 -1.82 -26.23
N CYS A 158 -2.46 -1.21 -25.07
CA CYS A 158 -1.75 0.04 -24.88
C CYS A 158 -0.23 -0.16 -24.68
N PRO A 159 0.64 0.73 -25.19
CA PRO A 159 2.07 0.68 -24.92
C PRO A 159 2.39 1.04 -23.46
N ILE A 160 3.25 0.24 -22.84
CA ILE A 160 3.74 0.47 -21.47
C ILE A 160 5.12 1.12 -21.53
N LEU A 161 5.27 2.29 -20.90
CA LEU A 161 6.46 3.13 -21.04
C LEU A 161 6.95 3.67 -19.70
N GLY A 162 8.24 3.98 -19.60
CA GLY A 162 8.82 4.62 -18.42
C GLY A 162 9.36 3.66 -17.35
N GLU A 163 9.34 2.35 -17.61
CA GLU A 163 9.84 1.31 -16.69
C GLU A 163 11.21 1.64 -16.05
N ALA A 164 12.14 2.15 -16.85
CA ALA A 164 13.52 2.46 -16.45
C ALA A 164 13.71 3.82 -15.74
N THR A 165 12.64 4.61 -15.55
CA THR A 165 12.76 5.98 -14.98
C THR A 165 13.08 5.99 -13.48
N GLY A 166 12.74 4.93 -12.76
CA GLY A 166 13.08 4.73 -11.34
C GLY A 166 12.32 5.60 -10.33
N ASN A 167 11.90 6.82 -10.71
CA ASN A 167 11.11 7.71 -9.86
C ASN A 167 10.16 8.61 -10.67
N GLY A 168 9.24 9.30 -9.97
CA GLY A 168 8.23 10.15 -10.59
C GLY A 168 8.77 11.39 -11.31
N GLU A 169 9.89 11.96 -10.85
CA GLU A 169 10.50 13.14 -11.49
C GLU A 169 11.09 12.77 -12.86
N ALA A 170 11.87 11.70 -12.91
CA ALA A 170 12.42 11.18 -14.16
C ALA A 170 11.30 10.75 -15.12
N LEU A 171 10.22 10.15 -14.60
CA LEU A 171 9.05 9.81 -15.40
C LEU A 171 8.37 11.06 -15.98
N ALA A 172 8.18 12.12 -15.22
CA ALA A 172 7.55 13.34 -15.71
C ALA A 172 8.35 13.97 -16.86
N HIS A 173 9.68 14.04 -16.76
CA HIS A 173 10.54 14.51 -17.83
C HIS A 173 10.51 13.60 -19.06
N PHE A 174 10.43 12.28 -18.85
CA PHE A 174 10.24 11.32 -19.93
C PHE A 174 8.89 11.56 -20.65
N ILE A 175 7.81 11.74 -19.90
CA ILE A 175 6.47 12.04 -20.43
C ILE A 175 6.49 13.32 -21.27
N LEU A 176 7.10 14.41 -20.79
CA LEU A 176 7.19 15.66 -21.56
C LEU A 176 7.84 15.47 -22.93
N LYS A 177 8.89 14.63 -23.01
CA LYS A 177 9.57 14.33 -24.28
C LYS A 177 8.74 13.43 -25.19
N HIS A 178 8.23 12.32 -24.64
CA HIS A 178 7.49 11.31 -25.38
C HIS A 178 6.11 11.81 -25.85
N HIS A 179 5.38 12.55 -25.02
CA HIS A 179 4.05 13.02 -25.37
C HIS A 179 4.03 13.89 -26.63
N ASN A 180 5.11 14.63 -26.90
CA ASN A 180 5.24 15.46 -28.11
C ASN A 180 5.48 14.63 -29.39
N THR A 181 5.79 13.34 -29.29
CA THR A 181 5.96 12.45 -30.45
C THR A 181 4.68 11.71 -30.82
N LEU A 182 3.63 11.81 -29.99
CA LEU A 182 2.35 11.14 -30.22
C LEU A 182 1.48 11.92 -31.21
N SER A 183 0.58 11.21 -31.89
CA SER A 183 -0.39 11.84 -32.79
C SER A 183 -1.37 12.72 -32.03
N THR A 184 -1.86 13.77 -32.68
CA THR A 184 -2.88 14.65 -32.09
C THR A 184 -4.18 13.95 -31.78
N GLU A 185 -4.49 12.83 -32.45
CA GLU A 185 -5.67 12.00 -32.19
C GLU A 185 -5.57 11.24 -30.86
N VAL A 186 -4.34 10.95 -30.43
CA VAL A 186 -4.08 10.39 -29.10
C VAL A 186 -4.15 11.46 -28.02
N THR A 187 -3.52 12.61 -28.28
CA THR A 187 -3.25 13.61 -27.24
C THR A 187 -4.26 14.76 -27.16
N ALA A 188 -5.17 14.91 -28.13
CA ALA A 188 -6.08 16.04 -28.20
C ALA A 188 -7.46 15.68 -28.77
N LEU A 189 -8.48 16.43 -28.36
CA LEU A 189 -9.84 16.37 -28.90
C LEU A 189 -10.36 17.80 -29.11
N ASN A 190 -10.91 18.08 -30.30
CA ASN A 190 -11.42 19.41 -30.68
C ASN A 190 -10.42 20.55 -30.42
N GLY A 191 -9.14 20.31 -30.74
CA GLY A 191 -8.05 21.28 -30.57
C GLY A 191 -7.59 21.50 -29.12
N ARG A 192 -8.11 20.72 -28.15
CA ARG A 192 -7.71 20.80 -26.74
C ARG A 192 -6.94 19.55 -26.34
N LYS A 193 -5.83 19.72 -25.61
CA LYS A 193 -5.07 18.59 -25.05
C LYS A 193 -5.94 17.79 -24.08
N LEU A 194 -5.88 16.48 -24.21
CA LEU A 194 -6.48 15.54 -23.29
C LEU A 194 -5.58 15.38 -22.05
N PRO A 195 -6.16 15.33 -20.84
CA PRO A 195 -5.39 15.07 -19.65
C PRO A 195 -4.80 13.65 -19.63
N LEU A 196 -3.69 13.49 -18.92
CA LEU A 196 -3.25 12.19 -18.43
C LEU A 196 -3.98 11.85 -17.13
N LEU A 197 -4.52 10.64 -17.04
CA LEU A 197 -5.15 10.13 -15.83
C LEU A 197 -4.09 9.55 -14.91
N PHE A 198 -3.85 10.18 -13.76
CA PHE A 198 -2.88 9.69 -12.79
C PHE A 198 -3.58 8.90 -11.68
N LEU A 199 -3.39 7.58 -11.66
CA LEU A 199 -3.93 6.71 -10.62
C LEU A 199 -2.97 6.64 -9.44
N VAL A 200 -3.43 7.10 -8.28
CA VAL A 200 -2.57 7.38 -7.12
C VAL A 200 -3.17 6.87 -5.81
N GLY A 201 -2.32 6.76 -4.79
CA GLY A 201 -2.76 6.67 -3.41
C GLY A 201 -3.03 8.06 -2.84
N GLU A 202 -3.80 8.16 -1.76
CA GLU A 202 -4.05 9.43 -1.07
C GLU A 202 -2.74 10.13 -0.68
N GLN A 203 -1.84 9.36 -0.06
CA GLN A 203 -0.48 9.78 0.26
C GLN A 203 0.41 9.68 -0.97
N ARG A 204 0.83 10.82 -1.53
CA ARG A 204 1.67 10.88 -2.73
C ARG A 204 2.50 12.16 -2.78
N ARG A 205 3.60 12.12 -3.54
CA ARG A 205 4.33 13.33 -3.96
C ARG A 205 3.70 13.90 -5.22
N ASP A 206 3.56 15.21 -5.27
CA ASP A 206 2.94 15.94 -6.38
C ASP A 206 3.93 16.30 -7.51
N VAL A 207 5.09 15.63 -7.55
CA VAL A 207 6.15 15.94 -8.53
C VAL A 207 5.70 15.78 -9.98
N ILE A 208 4.94 14.72 -10.31
CA ILE A 208 4.43 14.50 -11.68
C ILE A 208 3.48 15.62 -12.10
N PRO A 209 2.36 15.89 -11.40
CA PRO A 209 1.45 16.95 -11.82
C PRO A 209 2.11 18.33 -11.82
N LYS A 210 3.06 18.62 -10.92
CA LYS A 210 3.83 19.87 -10.92
C LYS A 210 4.72 19.99 -12.15
N THR A 211 5.54 18.99 -12.45
CA THR A 211 6.45 19.03 -13.59
C THR A 211 5.70 19.08 -14.92
N LEU A 212 4.59 18.35 -15.07
CA LEU A 212 3.84 18.31 -16.33
C LEU A 212 3.02 19.59 -16.60
N GLN A 213 2.69 20.35 -15.56
CA GLN A 213 1.86 21.56 -15.63
C GLN A 213 2.61 22.81 -15.16
N ASP A 214 3.94 22.77 -15.17
CA ASP A 214 4.78 23.89 -14.76
C ASP A 214 4.50 25.12 -15.65
N GLU A 215 4.24 26.28 -15.02
CA GLU A 215 3.94 27.54 -15.70
C GLU A 215 5.13 28.06 -16.53
N ASN A 216 6.34 27.61 -16.21
CA ASN A 216 7.55 27.93 -16.97
C ASN A 216 7.65 27.14 -18.28
N LEU A 217 6.86 26.07 -18.46
CA LEU A 217 6.78 25.37 -19.73
C LEU A 217 5.93 26.17 -20.74
N PRO A 218 6.31 26.17 -22.03
CA PRO A 218 5.44 26.71 -23.07
C PRO A 218 4.03 26.09 -22.99
N PRO A 219 2.94 26.86 -23.21
CA PRO A 219 1.58 26.32 -23.15
C PRO A 219 1.35 25.11 -24.07
N THR A 220 2.08 25.04 -25.17
CA THR A 220 2.05 23.92 -26.13
C THR A 220 2.74 22.66 -25.60
N GLN A 221 3.55 22.74 -24.54
CA GLN A 221 4.26 21.63 -23.91
C GLN A 221 3.62 21.19 -22.58
N GLN A 222 2.86 22.06 -21.91
CA GLN A 222 2.11 21.68 -20.70
C GLN A 222 1.14 20.54 -21.00
N ILE A 223 1.06 19.56 -20.09
CA ILE A 223 0.20 18.38 -20.21
C ILE A 223 -0.74 18.38 -19.01
N PRO A 224 -2.06 18.56 -19.21
CA PRO A 224 -3.01 18.51 -18.11
C PRO A 224 -2.97 17.16 -17.40
N VAL A 225 -3.10 17.14 -16.08
CA VAL A 225 -3.15 15.91 -15.28
C VAL A 225 -4.45 15.88 -14.49
N THR A 226 -5.18 14.77 -14.56
CA THR A 226 -6.33 14.48 -13.69
C THR A 226 -5.93 13.38 -12.73
N GLU A 227 -5.91 13.67 -11.44
CA GLU A 227 -5.59 12.69 -10.42
C GLU A 227 -6.85 11.93 -9.98
N ALA A 228 -6.74 10.61 -9.86
CA ALA A 228 -7.75 9.77 -9.24
C ALA A 228 -7.09 9.00 -8.09
N ILE A 229 -7.48 9.34 -6.86
CA ILE A 229 -7.11 8.57 -5.68
C ILE A 229 -7.89 7.25 -5.76
N VAL A 230 -7.19 6.13 -5.97
CA VAL A 230 -7.82 4.80 -6.15
C VAL A 230 -7.61 3.88 -4.97
N TYR A 231 -6.71 4.25 -4.05
CA TYR A 231 -6.52 3.57 -2.78
C TYR A 231 -6.08 4.55 -1.70
N GLU A 232 -6.37 4.19 -0.46
CA GLU A 232 -5.96 4.91 0.75
C GLU A 232 -5.17 3.94 1.62
N THR A 233 -4.31 4.46 2.49
CA THR A 233 -3.64 3.63 3.50
C THR A 233 -4.36 3.88 4.80
N GLY A 234 -5.08 2.87 5.28
CA GLY A 234 -5.85 2.93 6.52
C GLY A 234 -5.27 1.99 7.56
N GLU A 235 -5.78 2.10 8.78
CA GLU A 235 -5.64 1.06 9.78
C GLU A 235 -6.40 -0.19 9.31
N MET A 236 -5.83 -1.37 9.54
CA MET A 236 -6.43 -2.65 9.21
C MET A 236 -7.69 -2.85 10.05
N ALA A 237 -8.84 -2.99 9.39
CA ALA A 237 -10.13 -3.06 10.07
C ALA A 237 -10.23 -4.21 11.09
N THR A 238 -9.51 -5.31 10.86
CA THR A 238 -9.49 -6.48 11.75
C THR A 238 -8.40 -6.41 12.83
N PHE A 239 -7.53 -5.39 12.82
CA PHE A 239 -6.36 -5.34 13.69
C PHE A 239 -6.69 -5.52 15.18
N GLU A 240 -7.69 -4.79 15.67
CA GLU A 240 -8.04 -4.81 17.09
C GLU A 240 -8.59 -6.19 17.51
N GLU A 241 -9.44 -6.81 16.69
CA GLU A 241 -9.97 -8.16 16.90
C GLU A 241 -8.85 -9.20 16.85
N ASP A 242 -8.10 -9.22 15.75
CA ASP A 242 -7.00 -10.14 15.50
C ASP A 242 -5.93 -10.10 16.60
N PHE A 243 -5.55 -8.90 17.04
CA PHE A 243 -4.55 -8.74 18.09
C PHE A 243 -5.10 -9.10 19.47
N SER A 244 -6.35 -8.76 19.77
CA SER A 244 -7.01 -9.15 21.02
C SER A 244 -7.17 -10.66 21.15
N ASP A 245 -7.45 -11.35 20.04
CA ASP A 245 -7.51 -12.81 19.98
C ASP A 245 -6.15 -13.43 20.26
N LEU A 246 -5.08 -12.92 19.63
CA LEU A 246 -3.71 -13.35 19.92
C LEU A 246 -3.30 -13.16 21.38
N LEU A 247 -3.71 -12.05 22.01
CA LEU A 247 -3.47 -11.80 23.43
C LEU A 247 -4.26 -12.77 24.32
N SER A 248 -5.48 -13.10 23.92
CA SER A 248 -6.35 -14.07 24.60
C SER A 248 -5.81 -15.50 24.50
N GLU A 249 -5.30 -15.89 23.33
CA GLU A 249 -4.61 -17.15 23.10
C GLU A 249 -3.34 -17.26 23.96
N ALA A 250 -2.54 -16.20 24.07
CA ALA A 250 -1.33 -16.18 24.91
C ALA A 250 -1.68 -16.40 26.38
N LYS A 251 -2.77 -15.78 26.84
CA LYS A 251 -3.30 -15.97 28.20
C LYS A 251 -3.76 -17.41 28.42
N ALA A 252 -4.47 -18.01 27.47
CA ALA A 252 -4.91 -19.41 27.54
C ALA A 252 -3.73 -20.38 27.56
N ALA A 253 -2.68 -20.08 26.79
CA ALA A 253 -1.41 -20.81 26.76
C ALA A 253 -0.51 -20.57 28.00
N LYS A 254 -0.95 -19.73 28.95
CA LYS A 254 -0.20 -19.38 30.18
C LYS A 254 1.19 -18.82 29.90
N VAL A 255 1.31 -18.03 28.83
CA VAL A 255 2.53 -17.29 28.50
C VAL A 255 2.90 -16.38 29.67
N LYS A 256 4.17 -16.39 30.08
CA LYS A 256 4.68 -15.56 31.19
C LYS A 256 5.17 -14.20 30.74
N GLU A 257 5.67 -14.12 29.51
CA GLU A 257 6.28 -12.92 28.93
C GLU A 257 5.93 -12.85 27.45
N GLN A 258 5.60 -11.65 26.98
CA GLN A 258 5.34 -11.38 25.56
C GLN A 258 5.77 -9.96 25.19
N TRP A 259 6.16 -9.80 23.93
CA TRP A 259 6.67 -8.53 23.40
C TRP A 259 5.80 -8.02 22.27
N VAL A 260 5.56 -6.72 22.23
CA VAL A 260 4.92 -6.03 21.12
C VAL A 260 5.92 -5.04 20.53
N VAL A 261 6.21 -5.15 19.23
CA VAL A 261 7.14 -4.28 18.52
C VAL A 261 6.38 -3.35 17.58
N VAL A 262 6.46 -2.05 17.85
CA VAL A 262 5.77 -1.01 17.07
C VAL A 262 6.70 -0.40 16.03
N PHE A 263 6.31 -0.51 14.76
CA PHE A 263 7.14 -0.11 13.61
C PHE A 263 6.91 1.32 13.13
N SER A 264 5.82 1.97 13.52
CA SER A 264 5.54 3.34 13.13
C SER A 264 4.52 4.01 14.07
N PRO A 265 4.39 5.35 14.02
CA PRO A 265 3.34 6.08 14.74
C PRO A 265 1.94 5.52 14.55
N GLN A 266 1.61 5.03 13.35
CA GLN A 266 0.26 4.52 13.05
C GLN A 266 -0.12 3.29 13.87
N GLY A 267 0.86 2.46 14.29
CA GLY A 267 0.60 1.30 15.15
C GLY A 267 0.48 1.62 16.63
N CYS A 268 0.71 2.87 17.05
CA CYS A 268 0.74 3.23 18.47
C CYS A 268 -0.65 3.23 19.11
N GLU A 269 -1.60 3.92 18.48
CA GLU A 269 -2.97 4.03 18.99
C GLU A 269 -3.67 2.67 18.96
N ALA A 270 -3.64 2.03 17.79
CA ALA A 270 -4.17 0.70 17.54
C ALA A 270 -3.74 -0.30 18.62
N MET A 271 -2.42 -0.37 18.89
CA MET A 271 -1.86 -1.23 19.92
C MET A 271 -2.40 -0.90 21.31
N LEU A 272 -2.40 0.38 21.71
CA LEU A 272 -2.83 0.78 23.06
C LEU A 272 -4.34 0.55 23.26
N SER A 273 -5.14 0.71 22.21
CA SER A 273 -6.58 0.39 22.20
C SER A 273 -6.80 -1.10 22.41
N ALA A 274 -6.16 -1.94 21.59
CA ALA A 274 -6.29 -3.39 21.66
C ALA A 274 -5.78 -3.98 22.99
N LEU A 275 -4.75 -3.38 23.60
CA LEU A 275 -4.30 -3.74 24.95
C LEU A 275 -5.28 -3.29 26.06
N GLY A 276 -6.25 -2.43 25.73
CA GLY A 276 -7.19 -1.82 26.67
C GLY A 276 -6.55 -0.80 27.60
N TRP A 277 -5.40 -0.22 27.22
CA TRP A 277 -4.60 0.67 28.07
C TRP A 277 -4.96 2.16 27.92
N LEU A 278 -5.83 2.51 26.98
CA LEU A 278 -6.32 3.87 26.80
C LEU A 278 -7.53 4.17 27.70
N ASP A 279 -7.51 5.32 28.36
CA ASP A 279 -8.69 5.87 29.02
C ASP A 279 -9.66 6.42 27.97
N GLU A 280 -10.91 5.95 28.01
CA GLU A 280 -11.94 6.26 27.00
C GLU A 280 -12.29 7.76 26.93
N LYS A 281 -12.10 8.50 28.03
CA LYS A 281 -12.44 9.93 28.08
C LYS A 281 -11.33 10.81 27.54
N SER A 282 -10.08 10.48 27.85
CA SER A 282 -8.92 11.29 27.50
C SER A 282 -8.21 10.81 26.24
N GLY A 283 -8.42 9.57 25.81
CA GLY A 283 -7.66 8.93 24.73
C GLY A 283 -6.17 8.77 25.06
N LYS A 284 -5.78 8.88 26.34
CA LYS A 284 -4.39 8.77 26.80
C LYS A 284 -4.17 7.47 27.54
N TYR A 285 -2.90 7.08 27.68
CA TYR A 285 -2.50 5.92 28.48
C TYR A 285 -2.95 6.05 29.93
N SER A 286 -3.45 4.95 30.49
CA SER A 286 -3.84 4.81 31.89
C SER A 286 -3.12 3.64 32.54
N SER A 287 -2.30 3.93 33.56
CA SER A 287 -1.65 2.89 34.37
C SER A 287 -2.65 1.98 35.08
N GLY A 288 -3.74 2.56 35.61
CA GLY A 288 -4.81 1.78 36.25
C GLY A 288 -5.51 0.82 35.27
N ARG A 289 -5.73 1.24 34.02
CA ARG A 289 -6.24 0.32 32.99
C ARG A 289 -5.23 -0.77 32.66
N ARG A 290 -3.94 -0.43 32.53
CA ARG A 290 -2.89 -1.45 32.34
C ARG A 290 -2.92 -2.47 33.47
N GLU A 291 -3.05 -2.07 34.73
CA GLU A 291 -3.12 -2.99 35.86
C GLU A 291 -4.35 -3.91 35.80
N ILE A 292 -5.51 -3.39 35.43
CA ILE A 292 -6.77 -4.17 35.32
C ILE A 292 -6.72 -5.13 34.13
N MET A 293 -6.21 -4.67 32.98
CA MET A 293 -6.20 -5.42 31.73
C MET A 293 -5.01 -6.39 31.63
N SER A 294 -3.92 -6.13 32.35
CA SER A 294 -2.75 -7.00 32.36
C SER A 294 -3.11 -8.33 33.02
N GLY A 295 -2.96 -9.41 32.27
CA GLY A 295 -3.06 -10.76 32.79
C GLY A 295 -1.79 -11.20 33.53
N PRO A 296 -1.64 -12.50 33.80
CA PRO A 296 -0.41 -13.05 34.40
C PRO A 296 0.82 -12.92 33.49
N ALA A 297 0.64 -12.64 32.20
CA ALA A 297 1.71 -12.42 31.24
C ALA A 297 2.26 -10.99 31.36
N ALA A 298 3.57 -10.84 31.49
CA ALA A 298 4.24 -9.55 31.37
C ALA A 298 4.27 -9.11 29.89
N THR A 299 3.41 -8.16 29.52
CA THR A 299 3.42 -7.51 28.20
C THR A 299 4.40 -6.34 28.20
N ARG A 300 5.39 -6.40 27.30
CA ARG A 300 6.43 -5.38 27.09
C ARG A 300 6.34 -4.75 25.71
N ILE A 301 6.61 -3.46 25.62
CA ILE A 301 6.51 -2.68 24.38
C ILE A 301 7.90 -2.24 23.93
N ALA A 302 8.27 -2.59 22.70
CA ALA A 302 9.45 -2.10 22.02
C ALA A 302 9.05 -1.22 20.82
N THR A 303 9.83 -0.17 20.57
CA THR A 303 9.68 0.68 19.38
C THR A 303 10.86 0.50 18.46
N ILE A 304 10.62 0.58 17.14
CA ILE A 304 11.67 0.43 16.12
C ILE A 304 12.68 1.59 16.12
N GLY A 305 12.36 2.71 16.77
CA GLY A 305 13.25 3.85 16.88
C GLY A 305 12.59 5.09 17.47
N PRO A 306 13.35 6.20 17.58
CA PRO A 306 12.97 7.40 18.32
C PRO A 306 11.68 8.04 17.84
N THR A 307 11.43 8.12 16.52
CA THR A 307 10.21 8.72 15.97
C THR A 307 8.93 8.07 16.53
N THR A 308 8.92 6.74 16.64
CA THR A 308 7.76 5.99 17.17
C THR A 308 7.65 6.15 18.69
N LYS A 309 8.79 6.14 19.39
CA LYS A 309 8.84 6.42 20.84
C LYS A 309 8.30 7.82 21.17
N ASP A 310 8.81 8.85 20.51
CA ASP A 310 8.43 10.24 20.76
C ASP A 310 6.94 10.45 20.48
N PHE A 311 6.40 9.76 19.47
CA PHE A 311 4.96 9.76 19.21
C PHE A 311 4.15 9.15 20.35
N LEU A 312 4.54 7.99 20.91
CA LEU A 312 3.87 7.39 22.08
C LEU A 312 3.87 8.32 23.29
N GLN A 313 5.00 8.96 23.57
CA GLN A 313 5.13 9.89 24.68
C GLN A 313 4.26 11.14 24.49
N THR A 314 4.37 11.79 23.32
CA THR A 314 3.68 13.06 23.06
C THR A 314 2.19 12.89 22.86
N GLN A 315 1.77 11.85 22.13
CA GLN A 315 0.35 11.63 21.80
C GLN A 315 -0.40 10.84 22.85
N PHE A 316 0.24 9.92 23.58
CA PHE A 316 -0.47 9.05 24.53
C PHE A 316 0.03 9.17 25.96
N GLY A 317 1.16 9.85 26.22
CA GLY A 317 1.77 9.88 27.54
C GLY A 317 2.33 8.51 27.96
N PHE A 318 2.67 7.66 26.99
CA PHE A 318 3.16 6.30 27.23
C PHE A 318 4.66 6.19 26.96
N GLU A 319 5.41 5.62 27.91
CA GLU A 319 6.82 5.29 27.75
C GLU A 319 6.96 3.80 27.36
N PRO A 320 7.51 3.47 26.18
CA PRO A 320 7.80 2.08 25.82
C PRO A 320 8.94 1.51 26.66
N ASP A 321 8.91 0.19 26.94
CA ASP A 321 9.97 -0.50 27.69
C ASP A 321 11.32 -0.47 26.94
N VAL A 322 11.29 -0.48 25.60
CA VAL A 322 12.48 -0.45 24.74
C VAL A 322 12.31 0.53 23.56
N CYS A 323 13.39 1.23 23.23
CA CYS A 323 13.57 1.92 21.96
C CYS A 323 14.82 1.39 21.28
N ALA A 324 14.67 0.77 20.11
CA ALA A 324 15.80 0.24 19.37
C ALA A 324 16.76 1.38 18.95
N GLU A 325 18.07 1.17 19.14
CA GLU A 325 19.08 2.13 18.71
C GLU A 325 19.18 2.24 17.19
N LYS A 326 18.85 1.13 16.50
CA LYS A 326 18.85 1.03 15.05
C LYS A 326 17.54 0.41 14.57
N PRO A 327 16.91 0.97 13.53
CA PRO A 327 15.66 0.43 12.96
C PRO A 327 15.93 -0.83 12.13
N SER A 328 16.31 -1.90 12.82
CA SER A 328 16.79 -3.16 12.26
C SER A 328 16.37 -4.34 13.15
N PRO A 329 16.29 -5.58 12.62
CA PRO A 329 16.05 -6.77 13.42
C PRO A 329 17.01 -6.88 14.61
N GLU A 330 18.30 -6.67 14.37
CA GLU A 330 19.36 -6.72 15.39
C GLU A 330 19.13 -5.66 16.46
N GLY A 331 18.88 -4.41 16.06
CA GLY A 331 18.67 -3.31 17.01
C GLY A 331 17.46 -3.51 17.92
N VAL A 332 16.37 -4.11 17.41
CA VAL A 332 15.20 -4.48 18.22
C VAL A 332 15.56 -5.63 19.17
N ALA A 333 16.16 -6.70 18.65
CA ALA A 333 16.54 -7.87 19.44
C ALA A 333 17.52 -7.51 20.57
N ASP A 334 18.56 -6.74 20.27
CA ASP A 334 19.56 -6.28 21.24
C ASP A 334 18.91 -5.44 22.34
N GLY A 335 18.03 -4.51 21.99
CA GLY A 335 17.28 -3.70 22.95
C GLY A 335 16.41 -4.55 23.88
N ILE A 336 15.67 -5.52 23.32
CA ILE A 336 14.87 -6.47 24.09
C ILE A 336 15.74 -7.30 25.02
N LEU A 337 16.83 -7.90 24.52
CA LEU A 337 17.71 -8.75 25.30
C LEU A 337 18.44 -7.97 26.40
N ALA A 338 18.83 -6.71 26.15
CA ALA A 338 19.42 -5.83 27.15
C ALA A 338 18.42 -5.50 28.27
N PHE A 339 17.17 -5.17 27.92
CA PHE A 339 16.10 -4.94 28.91
C PHE A 339 15.86 -6.17 29.77
N ARG A 340 15.72 -7.35 29.16
CA ARG A 340 15.49 -8.62 29.87
C ARG A 340 16.64 -9.02 30.81
N LYS A 341 17.87 -8.59 30.53
CA LYS A 341 19.02 -8.80 31.43
C LYS A 341 19.02 -7.85 32.62
N ALA A 342 18.39 -6.68 32.50
CA ALA A 342 18.40 -5.63 33.50
C ALA A 342 17.25 -5.75 34.53
N THR A 343 16.20 -6.53 34.22
CA THR A 343 14.99 -6.70 35.04
C THR A 343 14.88 -8.11 35.60
#